data_AF-A0A8J8MNX6-F1
#
_entry.id   AF-A0A8J8MNX6-F1
#
_cell.length_a   1.000
_cell.length_b   1.000
_cell.length_c   1.000
_cell.angle_alpha   90.00
_cell.angle_beta   90.00
_cell.angle_gamma   90.00
#
_symmetry.space_group_name_H-M   'P 1'
#
loop_
_entity.id
_entity.type
_entity.pdbx_description
1 polymer ?
#
loop_
_entity_poly.entity_id
_entity_poly.type
_entity_poly.pdbx_seq_one_letter_code
_entity_poly.pdbx_strand_id
1 'polypeptide(L)'
;MALIDDVKLALRISHTAIDSDIQDVIDACLMDLKSSGIVIPDEKKEEYALVKQAVKTYCKANLGLENTESEKYQRSYDLLKQHMSLIAEFRGDSVV
;
A
#
# COMPACT_ATOMS: atom_id res chain seq x y z
N MET A 1 9.15 2.01 12.18
CA MET A 1 8.88 3.32 11.56
C MET A 1 7.42 3.31 11.16
N ALA A 2 6.63 4.30 11.58
CA ALA A 2 5.21 4.30 11.29
C ALA A 2 4.99 4.35 9.77
N LEU A 3 4.12 3.49 9.23
CA LEU A 3 3.81 3.39 7.80
C LEU A 3 3.53 4.76 7.15
N ILE A 4 2.90 5.66 7.91
CA ILE A 4 2.59 7.03 7.52
C ILE A 4 3.84 7.89 7.24
N ASP A 5 4.95 7.69 7.96
CA ASP A 5 6.19 8.47 7.76
C ASP A 5 6.86 8.10 6.43
N ASP A 6 6.88 6.79 6.12
CA ASP A 6 7.36 6.24 4.85
C ASP A 6 6.52 6.73 3.66
N VAL A 7 5.19 6.84 3.84
CA VAL A 7 4.26 7.36 2.82
C VAL A 7 4.44 8.86 2.64
N LYS A 8 4.56 9.64 3.71
CA LYS A 8 4.85 11.09 3.66
C LYS A 8 6.14 11.38 2.91
N LEU A 9 7.20 10.62 3.21
CA LEU A 9 8.48 10.72 2.51
C LEU A 9 8.32 10.41 1.01
N ALA A 10 7.55 9.37 0.67
CA ALA A 10 7.30 8.98 -0.72
C ALA A 10 6.48 10.01 -1.52
N LEU A 11 5.60 10.75 -0.84
CA LEU A 11 4.78 11.83 -1.39
C LEU A 11 5.47 13.21 -1.34
N ARG A 12 6.66 13.29 -0.72
CA ARG A 12 7.39 14.54 -0.46
C ARG A 12 6.57 15.55 0.37
N ILE A 13 5.78 15.05 1.31
CA ILE A 13 4.99 15.85 2.24
C ILE A 13 5.78 16.01 3.53
N SER A 14 6.07 17.26 3.90
CA SER A 14 6.80 17.59 5.13
C SER A 14 5.90 18.11 6.26
N HIS A 15 4.61 18.30 6.00
CA HIS A 15 3.65 18.87 6.94
C HIS A 15 2.63 17.81 7.41
N THR A 16 1.94 18.09 8.51
CA THR A 16 1.04 17.13 9.16
C THR A 16 -0.45 17.42 8.99
N ALA A 17 -0.80 18.49 8.28
CA ALA A 17 -2.18 18.93 8.07
C ALA A 17 -3.09 17.89 7.39
N ILE A 18 -2.51 16.96 6.62
CA ILE A 18 -3.23 15.89 5.93
C ILE A 18 -2.86 14.49 6.44
N ASP A 19 -2.22 14.37 7.62
CA ASP A 19 -1.89 13.04 8.18
C ASP A 19 -3.14 12.16 8.34
N SER A 20 -4.28 12.74 8.74
CA SER A 20 -5.54 12.00 8.86
C SER A 20 -6.06 11.47 7.51
N ASP A 21 -5.90 12.25 6.45
CA ASP A 21 -6.31 11.87 5.08
C ASP A 21 -5.38 10.78 4.52
N ILE A 22 -4.06 10.92 4.73
CA ILE A 22 -3.09 9.89 4.40
C ILE A 22 -3.42 8.58 5.13
N GLN A 23 -3.75 8.64 6.42
CA GLN A 23 -4.12 7.46 7.19
C GLN A 23 -5.39 6.79 6.67
N ASP A 24 -6.41 7.56 6.26
CA ASP A 24 -7.64 7.03 5.67
C ASP A 24 -7.36 6.28 4.35
N VAL A 25 -6.53 6.85 3.48
CA VAL A 25 -6.11 6.21 2.22
C VAL A 25 -5.25 4.96 2.46
N ILE A 26 -4.41 4.96 3.50
CA ILE A 26 -3.65 3.78 3.92
C ILE A 26 -4.61 2.66 4.36
N ASP A 27 -5.58 2.97 5.23
CA ASP A 27 -6.56 2.01 5.71
C ASP A 27 -7.43 1.46 4.57
N ALA A 28 -7.84 2.30 3.62
CA ALA A 28 -8.55 1.89 2.40
C ALA A 28 -7.71 0.90 1.57
N CYS A 29 -6.41 1.17 1.38
CA CYS A 29 -5.51 0.27 0.66
C CYS A 29 -5.36 -1.09 1.36
N LEU A 30 -5.17 -1.09 2.69
CA LEU A 30 -5.06 -2.32 3.47
C LEU A 30 -6.36 -3.13 3.43
N MET A 31 -7.51 -2.45 3.45
CA MET A 31 -8.82 -3.10 3.32
C MET A 31 -9.04 -3.68 1.92
N ASP A 32 -8.58 -3.03 0.84
CA ASP A 32 -8.64 -3.56 -0.53
C ASP A 32 -7.78 -4.82 -0.69
N LEU A 33 -6.55 -4.80 -0.15
CA LEU A 33 -5.66 -5.96 -0.15
C LEU A 33 -6.32 -7.14 0.58
N LYS A 34 -6.84 -6.92 1.79
CA LYS A 34 -7.58 -7.94 2.55
C LYS A 34 -8.81 -8.45 1.81
N SER A 35 -9.59 -7.57 1.19
CA SER A 35 -10.77 -7.94 0.40
C SER A 35 -10.42 -8.75 -0.84
N SER A 36 -9.21 -8.56 -1.37
CA SER A 36 -8.67 -9.35 -2.48
C SER A 36 -8.09 -10.70 -2.03
N GLY A 37 -8.21 -11.06 -0.75
CA GLY A 37 -7.70 -12.32 -0.19
C GLY A 37 -6.20 -12.30 0.15
N ILE A 38 -5.57 -11.12 0.16
CA ILE A 38 -4.16 -10.95 0.51
C ILE A 38 -4.04 -10.82 2.03
N VAL A 39 -3.39 -11.80 2.65
CA VAL A 39 -3.00 -11.77 4.06
C VAL A 39 -1.83 -10.81 4.22
N ILE A 40 -2.01 -9.81 5.08
CA ILE A 40 -0.96 -8.85 5.39
C ILE A 40 0.02 -9.49 6.39
N PRO A 41 1.29 -9.74 6.01
CA PRO A 41 2.30 -10.27 6.92
C PRO A 41 2.61 -9.27 8.05
N ASP A 42 3.19 -9.78 9.13
CA ASP A 42 3.65 -8.95 10.25
C ASP A 42 4.68 -7.91 9.79
N GLU A 43 4.65 -6.72 10.38
CA GLU A 43 5.52 -5.60 9.98
C GLU A 43 7.02 -5.90 10.07
N LYS A 44 7.40 -6.91 10.85
CA LYS A 44 8.78 -7.37 11.04
C LYS A 44 9.25 -8.32 9.95
N LYS A 45 8.36 -8.85 9.12
CA LYS A 45 8.69 -9.77 8.03
C LYS A 45 9.21 -9.02 6.81
N GLU A 46 10.06 -9.68 6.02
CA GLU A 46 10.63 -9.11 4.80
C GLU A 46 9.55 -8.87 3.74
N GLU A 47 8.55 -9.75 3.69
CA GLU A 47 7.39 -9.65 2.80
C GLU A 47 6.58 -8.36 3.02
N TYR A 48 6.59 -7.80 4.24
CA TYR A 48 5.91 -6.53 4.53
C TYR A 48 6.48 -5.36 3.72
N ALA A 49 7.72 -5.47 3.21
CA ALA A 49 8.28 -4.49 2.29
C ALA A 49 7.43 -4.32 1.02
N LEU A 50 6.83 -5.41 0.51
CA LEU A 50 5.93 -5.35 -0.63
C LEU A 50 4.63 -4.62 -0.27
N VAL A 51 4.05 -4.89 0.90
CA VAL A 51 2.84 -4.20 1.38
C VAL A 51 3.09 -2.70 1.49
N LYS A 52 4.22 -2.30 2.09
CA LYS A 52 4.63 -0.89 2.16
C LYS A 52 4.71 -0.26 0.77
N GLN A 53 5.23 -0.98 -0.21
CA GLN A 53 5.33 -0.49 -1.59
C GLN A 53 3.96 -0.35 -2.25
N ALA A 54 3.03 -1.29 -2.02
CA ALA A 54 1.66 -1.20 -2.49
C ALA A 54 0.94 0.01 -1.90
N VAL A 55 1.06 0.21 -0.58
CA VAL A 55 0.46 1.35 0.13
C VAL A 55 1.01 2.68 -0.42
N LYS A 56 2.33 2.82 -0.57
CA LYS A 56 2.94 4.03 -1.16
C LYS A 56 2.44 4.31 -2.57
N THR A 57 2.29 3.29 -3.39
CA THR A 57 1.86 3.41 -4.79
C THR A 57 0.38 3.80 -4.87
N TYR A 58 -0.46 3.17 -4.03
CA TYR A 58 -1.88 3.51 -3.91
C TYR A 58 -2.08 4.93 -3.41
N CYS A 59 -1.32 5.33 -2.38
CA CYS A 59 -1.33 6.70 -1.87
C CYS A 59 -0.94 7.70 -2.96
N LYS A 60 0.08 7.43 -3.79
CA LYS A 60 0.44 8.28 -4.93
C LYS A 60 -0.67 8.39 -5.99
N ALA A 61 -1.46 7.34 -6.18
CA ALA A 61 -2.56 7.36 -7.14
C ALA A 61 -3.77 8.18 -6.65
N ASN A 62 -4.05 8.14 -5.34
CA ASN A 62 -5.27 8.71 -4.75
C ASN A 62 -5.04 10.09 -4.09
N LEU A 63 -3.83 10.36 -3.57
CA LEU A 63 -3.49 11.64 -2.96
C LEU A 63 -2.95 12.59 -4.03
N GLY A 64 -3.77 13.56 -4.41
CA GLY A 64 -3.46 14.59 -5.41
C GLY A 64 -4.54 14.66 -6.48
N LEU A 65 -5.40 15.68 -6.37
CA LEU A 65 -6.56 15.89 -7.25
C LEU A 65 -6.19 16.10 -8.73
N GLU A 66 -4.94 16.51 -9.02
CA GLU A 66 -4.43 16.81 -10.36
C GLU A 66 -3.24 15.93 -10.75
N ASN A 67 -3.30 14.64 -10.41
CA ASN A 67 -2.21 13.73 -10.75
C ASN A 67 -2.48 13.03 -12.09
N THR A 68 -1.89 13.56 -13.17
CA THR A 68 -1.94 12.98 -14.53
C THR A 68 -1.37 11.56 -14.60
N GLU A 69 -0.63 11.15 -13.56
CA GLU A 69 -0.05 9.81 -13.45
C GLU A 69 -0.86 8.87 -12.56
N SER A 70 -2.02 9.30 -12.02
CA SER A 70 -2.89 8.47 -11.16
C SER A 70 -3.20 7.13 -11.79
N GLU A 71 -3.57 7.09 -13.08
CA GLU A 71 -3.85 5.84 -13.79
C GLU A 71 -2.64 4.91 -13.88
N LYS A 72 -1.43 5.48 -14.05
CA LYS A 72 -0.19 4.68 -14.08
C LYS A 72 0.09 4.07 -12.71
N TYR A 73 -0.01 4.86 -11.65
CA TYR A 73 0.20 4.37 -10.29
C TYR A 73 -0.85 3.35 -9.89
N GLN A 74 -2.12 3.56 -10.27
CA GLN A 74 -3.20 2.61 -10.01
C GLN A 74 -2.98 1.29 -10.76
N ARG A 75 -2.50 1.35 -12.01
CA ARG A 75 -2.10 0.15 -12.76
C ARG A 75 -0.90 -0.55 -12.13
N SER A 76 0.11 0.19 -11.66
CA SER A 76 1.24 -0.39 -10.93
C SER A 76 0.80 -1.07 -9.63
N TYR A 77 -0.16 -0.48 -8.92
CA TYR A 77 -0.77 -1.07 -7.73
C TYR A 77 -1.51 -2.37 -8.07
N ASP A 78 -2.33 -2.38 -9.12
CA ASP A 78 -3.07 -3.59 -9.54
C ASP A 78 -2.12 -4.74 -9.91
N LEU A 79 -1.06 -4.46 -10.67
CA LEU A 79 -0.04 -5.45 -11.00
C LEU A 79 0.68 -5.98 -9.75
N LEU A 80 0.99 -5.11 -8.80
CA LEU A 80 1.62 -5.51 -7.54
C LEU A 80 0.67 -6.37 -6.68
N LYS A 81 -0.61 -6.02 -6.65
CA LYS A 81 -1.66 -6.77 -5.98
C LYS A 81 -1.82 -8.17 -6.58
N GLN A 82 -1.86 -8.27 -7.90
CA GLN A 82 -1.88 -9.55 -8.61
C GLN A 82 -0.64 -10.38 -8.29
N HIS A 83 0.54 -9.78 -8.30
CA HIS A 83 1.79 -10.47 -7.97
C HIS A 83 1.78 -10.99 -6.53
N MET A 84 1.34 -10.17 -5.56
CA MET A 84 1.18 -10.59 -4.16
C MET A 84 0.22 -11.78 -4.03
N SER A 85 -0.89 -11.77 -4.75
CA SER A 85 -1.86 -12.87 -4.73
C SER A 85 -1.29 -14.20 -5.23
N LEU A 86 -0.18 -14.20 -5.98
CA LEU A 86 0.48 -15.42 -6.46
C LEU A 86 1.49 -15.98 -5.45
N ILE A 87 1.97 -15.16 -4.51
CA ILE A 87 2.96 -15.56 -3.50
C ILE A 87 2.25 -16.30 -2.37
N ALA A 88 2.75 -17.48 -2.00
CA ALA A 88 2.14 -18.32 -0.98
C ALA A 88 2.04 -17.63 0.40
N GLU A 89 3.06 -16.84 0.77
CA GLU A 89 3.15 -16.11 2.04
C GLU A 89 1.99 -15.12 2.24
N PHE A 90 1.43 -14.60 1.15
CA PHE A 90 0.29 -13.68 1.16
C PHE A 90 -1.07 -14.38 1.03
N ARG A 91 -1.11 -15.68 0.73
CA ARG A 91 -2.37 -16.43 0.59
C ARG A 91 -2.87 -17.01 1.91
N GLY A 92 -2.09 -16.89 2.99
CA GLY A 92 -2.41 -17.53 4.28
C GLY A 92 -2.23 -19.05 4.27
N ASP A 93 -1.70 -19.61 3.16
CA ASP A 93 -1.36 -21.01 3.05
C ASP A 93 -0.03 -21.23 3.78
N SER A 94 -0.10 -21.27 5.11
CA SER A 94 0.98 -21.78 5.94
C SER A 94 1.00 -23.29 5.70
N VAL A 95 1.75 -23.74 4.69
CA VAL A 95 2.18 -25.13 4.60
C VAL A 95 3.06 -25.39 5.81
N VAL A 96 2.48 -26.06 6.80
CA VAL A 96 3.17 -26.77 7.88
C VAL A 96 4.00 -27.92 7.32
#